data_AF-F2ELN7-F1
#
_entry.id   AF-F2ELN7-F1
#
_cell.length_a   1.000
_cell.length_b   1.000
_cell.length_c   1.000
_cell.angle_alpha   90.00
_cell.angle_beta   90.00
_cell.angle_gamma   90.00
#
_symmetry.space_group_name_H-M   'P 1'
#
loop_
_entity.id
_entity.type
_entity.pdbx_description
1 polymer ?
#
loop_
_entity_poly.entity_id
_entity_poly.type
_entity_poly.pdbx_seq_one_letter_code
_entity_poly.pdbx_strand_id
1 'polypeptide(L)'
;HSYYVIWRRYGESLPCVDIFVCTADPHSEPPSLVISTVLSLMAYNYPAGKISVYLSDDGGSILTFYALWEASIFAKHWIPFCKRYNIEPRSPAAYFSESDGHQDLCTPKERSLIREMYEDMTERIDTAVSSGDISEEIKANHKGFYEWGQENTSKNHQPIVQVPFMLSRSE
;
A
#
# COMPACT_ATOMS: atom_id res chain seq x y z
N HIS A 1 -26.80 -0.35 5.21
CA HIS A 1 -28.06 -0.28 4.44
C HIS A 1 -27.86 0.37 3.06
N SER A 2 -27.21 1.53 2.92
CA SER A 2 -27.04 2.21 1.61
C SER A 2 -26.15 1.46 0.59
N TYR A 3 -25.05 0.83 1.01
CA TYR A 3 -24.18 0.03 0.12
C TYR A 3 -24.92 -1.12 -0.57
N TYR A 4 -25.77 -1.83 0.16
CA TYR A 4 -26.58 -2.92 -0.37
C TYR A 4 -27.56 -2.45 -1.45
N VAL A 5 -28.11 -1.24 -1.30
CA VAL A 5 -29.07 -0.66 -2.27
C VAL A 5 -28.35 -0.25 -3.55
N ILE A 6 -27.17 0.37 -3.46
CA ILE A 6 -26.36 0.76 -4.62
C ILE A 6 -25.87 -0.49 -5.36
N TRP A 7 -25.34 -1.48 -4.64
CA TRP A 7 -24.87 -2.72 -5.26
C TRP A 7 -26.02 -3.51 -5.92
N ARG A 8 -27.21 -3.58 -5.32
CA ARG A 8 -28.37 -4.21 -5.99
C ARG A 8 -28.79 -3.51 -7.27
N ARG A 9 -28.59 -2.19 -7.35
CA ARG A 9 -29.08 -1.38 -8.47
C ARG A 9 -28.09 -1.31 -9.63
N TYR A 10 -26.80 -1.29 -9.31
CA TYR A 10 -25.72 -1.15 -10.28
C TYR A 10 -24.88 -2.40 -10.41
N GLY A 11 -24.64 -3.17 -9.35
CA GLY A 11 -23.88 -4.42 -9.40
C GLY A 11 -22.52 -4.22 -10.07
N GLU A 12 -22.30 -4.90 -11.20
CA GLU A 12 -21.10 -4.73 -12.03
C GLU A 12 -21.10 -3.46 -12.90
N SER A 13 -22.11 -2.61 -12.86
CA SER A 13 -22.19 -1.34 -13.59
C SER A 13 -21.71 -0.13 -12.78
N LEU A 14 -21.03 -0.36 -11.65
CA LEU A 14 -20.38 0.71 -10.88
C LEU A 14 -19.38 1.50 -11.76
N PRO A 15 -19.18 2.81 -11.54
CA PRO A 15 -18.21 3.59 -12.32
C PRO A 15 -16.76 3.15 -12.02
N CYS A 16 -15.81 3.57 -12.84
CA CYS A 16 -14.41 3.56 -12.43
C CYS A 16 -14.14 4.69 -11.44
N VAL A 17 -13.27 4.45 -10.46
CA VAL A 17 -12.91 5.39 -9.40
C VAL A 17 -11.40 5.48 -9.33
N ASP A 18 -10.89 6.69 -9.52
CA ASP A 18 -9.49 7.04 -9.32
C ASP A 18 -9.34 7.76 -7.98
N ILE A 19 -8.41 7.27 -7.15
CA ILE A 19 -8.15 7.83 -5.83
C ILE A 19 -6.72 8.34 -5.80
N PHE A 20 -6.56 9.61 -5.43
CA PHE A 20 -5.26 10.24 -5.27
C PHE A 20 -4.92 10.34 -3.79
N VAL A 21 -3.76 9.82 -3.43
CA VAL A 21 -3.09 10.03 -2.14
C VAL A 21 -1.91 10.94 -2.41
N CYS A 22 -1.80 12.05 -1.70
CA CYS A 22 -0.68 12.97 -1.85
C CYS A 22 0.17 12.93 -0.59
N THR A 23 1.48 12.98 -0.76
CA THR A 23 2.47 13.12 0.31
C THR A 23 3.56 14.08 -0.16
N ALA A 24 4.23 14.75 0.78
CA ALA A 24 5.23 15.77 0.44
C ALA A 24 6.57 15.60 1.15
N ASP A 25 6.58 15.03 2.36
CA ASP A 25 7.80 14.89 3.15
C ASP A 25 7.78 13.58 3.95
N PRO A 26 8.69 12.63 3.68
CA PRO A 26 8.74 11.35 4.39
C PRO A 26 9.09 11.49 5.89
N HIS A 27 9.61 12.64 6.34
CA HIS A 27 9.87 12.86 7.77
C HIS A 27 8.62 13.33 8.51
N SER A 28 7.83 14.22 7.92
CA SER A 28 6.56 14.69 8.48
C SER A 28 5.43 13.67 8.30
N GLU A 29 5.50 12.88 7.23
CA GLU A 29 4.51 11.87 6.83
C GLU A 29 5.23 10.52 6.68
N PRO A 30 5.35 9.72 7.76
CA PRO A 30 6.10 8.48 7.74
C PRO A 30 5.64 7.55 6.61
N PRO A 31 6.55 7.09 5.71
CA PRO A 31 6.19 6.27 4.57
C PRO A 31 5.42 4.99 4.94
N SER A 32 5.70 4.40 6.10
CA SER A 32 4.98 3.23 6.66
C SER A 32 3.49 3.51 6.93
N LEU A 33 3.14 4.73 7.35
CA LEU A 33 1.75 5.17 7.52
C LEU A 33 1.09 5.53 6.18
N VAL A 34 1.83 6.18 5.28
CA VAL A 34 1.34 6.49 3.93
C VAL A 34 0.96 5.20 3.19
N ILE A 35 1.83 4.18 3.20
CA ILE A 35 1.53 2.90 2.55
C ILE A 35 0.41 2.12 3.25
N SER A 36 0.22 2.29 4.56
CA SER A 36 -0.94 1.72 5.26
C SER A 36 -2.26 2.32 4.76
N THR A 37 -2.25 3.60 4.38
CA THR A 37 -3.39 4.25 3.71
C THR A 37 -3.61 3.68 2.31
N VAL A 38 -2.54 3.54 1.51
CA VAL A 38 -2.60 2.95 0.16
C VAL A 38 -3.15 1.52 0.22
N LEU A 39 -2.63 0.67 1.11
CA LEU A 39 -3.08 -0.71 1.31
C LEU A 39 -4.56 -0.79 1.73
N SER A 40 -5.02 0.14 2.57
CA SER A 40 -6.43 0.24 2.95
C SER A 40 -7.34 0.51 1.75
N LEU A 41 -6.93 1.44 0.87
CA LEU A 41 -7.66 1.76 -0.36
C LEU A 41 -7.66 0.61 -1.37
N MET A 42 -6.53 -0.11 -1.49
CA MET A 42 -6.44 -1.26 -2.39
C MET A 42 -7.26 -2.46 -1.89
N ALA A 43 -7.46 -2.58 -0.57
CA ALA A 43 -8.29 -3.60 0.04
C ALA A 43 -9.79 -3.24 0.07
N TYR A 44 -10.17 -2.06 -0.46
CA TYR A 44 -11.56 -1.59 -0.43
C TYR A 44 -12.49 -2.58 -1.15
N ASN A 45 -13.74 -2.67 -0.66
CA ASN A 45 -14.74 -3.56 -1.24
C ASN A 45 -15.32 -2.94 -2.53
N TYR A 46 -14.50 -2.86 -3.57
CA TYR A 46 -14.83 -2.39 -4.90
C TYR A 46 -14.31 -3.38 -5.95
N PRO A 47 -14.94 -3.48 -7.13
CA PRO A 47 -14.42 -4.32 -8.21
C PRO A 47 -12.97 -3.94 -8.57
N ALA A 48 -12.07 -4.92 -8.57
CA ALA A 48 -10.62 -4.69 -8.72
C ALA A 48 -10.25 -3.97 -10.03
N GLY A 49 -11.03 -4.16 -11.11
CA GLY A 49 -10.83 -3.48 -12.39
C GLY A 49 -11.42 -2.07 -12.47
N LYS A 50 -11.95 -1.54 -11.36
CA LYS A 50 -12.65 -0.25 -11.31
C LYS A 50 -12.14 0.70 -10.24
N ILE A 51 -11.11 0.29 -9.49
CA ILE A 51 -10.44 1.16 -8.54
C ILE A 51 -8.98 1.30 -8.97
N SER A 52 -8.51 2.52 -9.05
CA SER A 52 -7.10 2.83 -9.28
C SER A 52 -6.64 3.81 -8.21
N VAL A 53 -5.49 3.51 -7.60
CA VAL A 53 -4.93 4.30 -6.51
C VAL A 53 -3.60 4.87 -6.99
N TYR A 54 -3.47 6.19 -6.87
CA TYR A 54 -2.32 6.97 -7.29
C TYR A 54 -1.70 7.58 -6.05
N LEU A 55 -0.41 7.33 -5.83
CA LEU A 55 0.38 8.02 -4.81
C LEU A 55 1.21 9.11 -5.51
N SER A 56 0.91 10.37 -5.21
CA SER A 56 1.68 11.54 -5.66
C SER A 56 2.62 11.95 -4.54
N ASP A 57 3.92 11.93 -4.80
CA ASP A 57 4.95 12.38 -3.87
C ASP A 57 5.59 13.67 -4.40
N ASP A 58 5.20 14.80 -3.82
CA ASP A 58 5.71 16.13 -4.18
C ASP A 58 7.18 16.31 -3.77
N GLY A 59 7.67 15.50 -2.82
CA GLY A 59 9.06 15.49 -2.38
C GLY A 59 9.98 14.62 -3.24
N GLY A 60 9.42 13.86 -4.18
CA GLY A 60 10.19 12.98 -5.07
C GLY A 60 11.14 12.06 -4.30
N SER A 61 10.67 11.47 -3.19
CA SER A 61 11.52 10.73 -2.26
C SER A 61 11.69 9.27 -2.69
N ILE A 62 12.95 8.84 -2.81
CA ILE A 62 13.29 7.44 -3.03
C ILE A 62 12.78 6.54 -1.89
N LEU A 63 12.65 7.09 -0.66
CA LEU A 63 12.14 6.36 0.50
C LEU A 63 10.63 6.09 0.39
N THR A 64 9.87 7.05 -0.15
CA THR A 64 8.45 6.83 -0.46
C THR A 64 8.28 5.76 -1.52
N PHE A 65 9.12 5.79 -2.56
CA PHE A 65 9.10 4.77 -3.60
C PHE A 65 9.48 3.39 -3.05
N TYR A 66 10.49 3.30 -2.19
CA TYR A 66 10.85 2.06 -1.50
C TYR A 66 9.72 1.51 -0.64
N ALA A 67 9.06 2.37 0.14
CA ALA A 67 7.90 1.96 0.93
C ALA A 67 6.78 1.42 0.03
N LEU A 68 6.52 2.07 -1.11
CA LEU A 68 5.51 1.62 -2.07
C LEU A 68 5.89 0.27 -2.71
N TRP A 69 7.18 0.04 -2.97
CA TRP A 69 7.69 -1.24 -3.47
C TRP A 69 7.53 -2.36 -2.42
N GLU A 70 7.93 -2.14 -1.18
CA GLU A 70 7.70 -3.07 -0.05
C GLU A 70 6.19 -3.38 0.12
N ALA A 71 5.36 -2.34 0.08
CA ALA A 71 3.91 -2.49 0.15
C ALA A 71 3.33 -3.31 -1.01
N SER A 72 3.90 -3.22 -2.21
CA SER A 72 3.47 -4.03 -3.36
C SER A 72 3.67 -5.54 -3.15
N ILE A 73 4.69 -5.91 -2.36
CA ILE A 73 4.98 -7.29 -1.99
C ILE A 73 3.96 -7.74 -0.95
N PHE A 74 3.78 -6.96 0.12
CA PHE A 74 2.82 -7.27 1.18
C PHE A 74 1.36 -7.28 0.70
N ALA A 75 0.99 -6.41 -0.26
CA ALA A 75 -0.34 -6.31 -0.84
C ALA A 75 -0.86 -7.64 -1.40
N LYS A 76 0.03 -8.50 -1.91
CA LYS A 76 -0.31 -9.86 -2.39
C LYS A 76 -0.89 -10.76 -1.31
N HIS A 77 -0.63 -10.46 -0.04
CA HIS A 77 -1.09 -11.20 1.11
C HIS A 77 -2.23 -10.46 1.83
N TRP A 78 -2.06 -9.15 2.05
CA TRP A 78 -3.03 -8.32 2.74
C TRP A 78 -4.39 -8.25 2.02
N ILE A 79 -4.39 -7.97 0.71
CA ILE A 79 -5.63 -7.75 -0.03
C ILE A 79 -6.51 -9.02 -0.07
N PRO A 80 -5.98 -10.21 -0.39
CA PRO A 80 -6.77 -11.44 -0.29
C PRO A 80 -7.24 -11.75 1.13
N PHE A 81 -6.41 -11.49 2.14
CA PHE A 81 -6.77 -11.68 3.55
C PHE A 81 -7.97 -10.79 3.94
N CYS A 82 -7.91 -9.49 3.62
CA CYS A 82 -9.01 -8.56 3.87
C CYS A 82 -10.30 -8.99 3.17
N LYS A 83 -10.23 -9.41 1.91
CA LYS A 83 -11.40 -9.84 1.14
C LYS A 83 -12.02 -11.13 1.67
N ARG A 84 -11.19 -12.11 2.03
CA ARG A 84 -11.64 -13.42 2.52
C ARG A 84 -12.38 -13.31 3.85
N TYR A 85 -11.86 -12.50 4.76
CA TYR A 85 -12.37 -12.39 6.13
C TYR A 85 -13.20 -11.13 6.39
N ASN A 86 -13.42 -10.32 5.34
CA ASN A 86 -14.09 -9.03 5.42
C ASN A 86 -13.55 -8.17 6.57
N ILE A 87 -12.23 -8.03 6.62
CA ILE A 87 -11.51 -7.34 7.69
C ILE A 87 -11.88 -5.86 7.71
N GLU A 88 -12.14 -5.35 8.92
CA GLU A 88 -12.33 -3.94 9.23
C GLU A 88 -11.59 -3.62 10.54
N PRO A 89 -10.86 -2.51 10.65
CA PRO A 89 -10.52 -1.57 9.58
C PRO A 89 -9.57 -2.20 8.54
N ARG A 90 -9.64 -1.74 7.29
CA ARG A 90 -8.77 -2.23 6.19
C ARG A 90 -7.35 -1.69 6.21
N SER A 91 -7.08 -0.69 7.03
CA SER A 91 -5.72 -0.22 7.28
C SER A 91 -5.00 -1.24 8.16
N PRO A 92 -3.87 -1.80 7.72
CA PRO A 92 -3.13 -2.77 8.53
C PRO A 92 -2.61 -2.13 9.83
N ALA A 93 -2.16 -0.87 9.78
CA ALA A 93 -1.77 -0.12 10.98
C ALA A 93 -2.89 -0.04 12.02
N ALA A 94 -4.12 0.29 11.58
CA ALA A 94 -5.26 0.34 12.49
C ALA A 94 -5.66 -1.06 12.98
N TYR A 95 -5.76 -2.03 12.06
CA TYR A 95 -6.17 -3.41 12.37
C TYR A 95 -5.26 -4.10 13.40
N PHE A 96 -3.95 -3.90 13.28
CA PHE A 96 -2.99 -4.51 14.19
C PHE A 96 -2.76 -3.70 15.47
N SER A 97 -3.16 -2.43 15.52
CA SER A 97 -3.18 -1.63 16.75
C SER A 97 -4.31 -2.04 17.72
N GLU A 98 -5.38 -2.65 17.22
CA GLU A 98 -6.51 -3.09 18.04
C GLU A 98 -6.18 -4.42 18.75
N SER A 99 -6.26 -4.43 20.08
CA SER A 99 -5.83 -5.58 20.89
C SER A 99 -6.74 -6.81 20.76
N ASP A 100 -8.06 -6.66 20.58
CA ASP A 100 -9.00 -7.76 20.88
C ASP A 100 -10.17 -7.99 19.92
N GLY A 101 -10.34 -7.21 18.83
CA GLY A 101 -11.58 -7.26 18.02
C GLY A 101 -11.73 -8.42 17.02
N HIS A 102 -10.65 -9.11 16.65
CA HIS A 102 -10.57 -9.86 15.38
C HIS A 102 -10.20 -11.34 15.50
N GLN A 103 -10.24 -11.90 16.71
CA GLN A 103 -9.76 -13.26 16.97
C GLN A 103 -10.62 -14.35 16.29
N ASP A 104 -11.90 -14.09 16.02
CA ASP A 104 -12.84 -15.10 15.51
C ASP A 104 -13.03 -15.09 13.98
N LEU A 105 -12.51 -14.09 13.27
CA LEU A 105 -12.75 -13.97 11.82
C LEU A 105 -11.85 -14.91 10.99
N CYS A 106 -10.64 -15.18 11.46
CA CYS A 106 -9.62 -15.93 10.73
C CYS A 106 -8.84 -16.84 11.66
N THR A 107 -8.06 -17.77 11.10
CA THR A 107 -7.26 -18.67 11.94
C THR A 107 -6.17 -17.86 12.66
N PRO A 108 -5.90 -18.12 13.96
CA PRO A 108 -4.84 -17.42 14.69
C PRO A 108 -3.48 -17.52 13.99
N LYS A 109 -3.20 -18.66 13.35
CA LYS A 109 -1.97 -18.89 12.60
C LYS A 109 -1.84 -17.98 11.38
N GLU A 110 -2.89 -17.84 10.58
CA GLU A 110 -2.88 -16.95 9.40
C GLU A 110 -2.82 -15.48 9.82
N ARG A 111 -3.57 -15.08 10.85
CA ARG A 111 -3.50 -13.71 11.40
C ARG A 111 -2.09 -13.36 11.85
N SER A 112 -1.43 -14.25 12.59
CA SER A 112 -0.06 -14.04 13.06
C SER A 112 0.93 -13.93 11.90
N LEU A 113 0.80 -14.77 10.88
CA LEU A 113 1.67 -14.70 9.69
C LEU A 113 1.49 -13.36 8.95
N ILE A 114 0.26 -12.90 8.77
CA ILE A 114 0.01 -11.59 8.12
C ILE A 114 0.53 -10.44 8.98
N ARG A 115 0.42 -10.54 10.32
CA ARG A 115 0.99 -9.55 11.24
C ARG A 115 2.50 -9.48 11.13
N GLU A 116 3.18 -10.63 11.18
CA GLU A 116 4.64 -10.72 11.05
C GLU A 116 5.11 -10.09 9.74
N MET A 117 4.44 -10.41 8.62
CA MET A 117 4.76 -9.79 7.32
C MET A 117 4.55 -8.27 7.30
N TYR A 118 3.54 -7.76 8.01
CA TYR A 118 3.30 -6.33 8.14
C TYR A 118 4.40 -5.65 8.98
N GLU A 119 4.72 -6.22 10.15
CA GLU A 119 5.75 -5.72 11.06
C GLU A 119 7.13 -5.69 10.37
N ASP A 120 7.50 -6.78 9.70
CA ASP A 120 8.73 -6.90 8.90
C ASP A 120 8.82 -5.83 7.80
N MET A 121 7.72 -5.58 7.09
CA MET A 121 7.65 -4.55 6.06
C MET A 121 7.84 -3.16 6.67
N THR A 122 7.15 -2.86 7.79
CA THR A 122 7.29 -1.57 8.47
C THR A 122 8.70 -1.36 9.03
N GLU A 123 9.31 -2.39 9.62
CA GLU A 123 10.68 -2.31 10.14
C GLU A 123 11.69 -2.01 9.04
N ARG A 124 11.58 -2.67 7.88
CA ARG A 124 12.43 -2.40 6.72
C ARG A 124 12.28 -0.96 6.23
N ILE A 125 11.05 -0.45 6.16
CA ILE A 125 10.76 0.93 5.74
C ILE A 125 11.34 1.93 6.75
N ASP A 126 11.02 1.76 8.03
CA ASP A 126 11.41 2.70 9.08
C ASP A 126 12.94 2.70 9.29
N THR A 127 13.60 1.56 9.09
CA THR A 127 15.08 1.46 9.08
C THR A 127 15.67 2.28 7.94
N ALA A 128 15.14 2.16 6.72
CA ALA A 128 15.61 2.93 5.57
C ALA A 128 15.34 4.45 5.73
N VAL A 129 14.22 4.82 6.34
CA VAL A 129 13.90 6.22 6.66
C VAL A 129 14.86 6.77 7.71
N SER A 130 15.19 5.98 8.73
CA SER A 130 16.10 6.37 9.80
C SER A 130 17.55 6.48 9.34
N SER A 131 18.00 5.58 8.45
CA SER A 131 19.34 5.64 7.84
C SER A 131 19.43 6.70 6.73
N GLY A 132 18.31 7.04 6.12
CA GLY A 132 18.24 7.86 4.91
C GLY A 132 18.78 7.15 3.65
N ASP A 133 18.97 5.83 3.71
CA ASP A 133 19.59 5.05 2.64
C ASP A 133 18.92 3.68 2.44
N ILE A 134 18.96 3.22 1.18
CA ILE A 134 18.47 1.92 0.74
C ILE A 134 19.67 1.18 0.14
N SER A 135 19.87 -0.09 0.53
CA SER A 135 21.02 -0.85 0.05
C SER A 135 21.02 -1.02 -1.47
N GLU A 136 22.21 -1.09 -2.06
CA GLU A 136 22.37 -1.29 -3.52
C GLU A 136 21.79 -2.63 -3.98
N GLU A 137 21.80 -3.66 -3.13
CA GLU A 137 21.16 -4.94 -3.39
C GLU A 137 19.64 -4.79 -3.58
N ILE A 138 18.98 -3.99 -2.73
CA ILE A 138 17.55 -3.71 -2.87
C ILE A 138 17.28 -2.89 -4.12
N LYS A 139 18.10 -1.86 -4.39
CA LYS A 139 17.94 -1.03 -5.60
C LYS A 139 18.05 -1.86 -6.89
N ALA A 140 18.93 -2.86 -6.90
CA ALA A 140 19.08 -3.78 -8.03
C ALA A 140 17.84 -4.65 -8.30
N ASN A 141 16.97 -4.85 -7.31
CA ASN A 141 15.76 -5.68 -7.46
C ASN A 141 14.63 -5.01 -8.25
N HIS A 142 14.68 -3.68 -8.43
CA HIS A 142 13.64 -2.97 -9.17
C HIS A 142 14.21 -1.79 -9.98
N LYS A 143 14.05 -1.83 -11.30
CA LYS A 143 14.61 -0.82 -12.23
C LYS A 143 14.18 0.62 -11.92
N GLY A 144 13.00 0.80 -11.33
CA GLY A 144 12.50 2.12 -10.93
C GLY A 144 13.40 2.85 -9.91
N PHE A 145 14.25 2.15 -9.14
CA PHE A 145 15.20 2.82 -8.24
C PHE A 145 16.27 3.62 -8.98
N TYR A 146 16.58 3.28 -10.25
CA TYR A 146 17.59 4.00 -11.04
C TYR A 146 17.13 5.39 -11.50
N GLU A 147 15.87 5.75 -11.28
CA GLU A 147 15.37 7.12 -11.51
C GLU A 147 16.01 8.13 -10.54
N TRP A 148 16.45 7.66 -9.37
CA TRP A 148 17.17 8.45 -8.37
C TRP A 148 18.68 8.23 -8.52
N GLY A 149 19.31 9.10 -9.31
CA GLY A 149 20.76 9.12 -9.55
C GLY A 149 21.41 10.46 -9.17
N GLN A 150 22.70 10.64 -9.46
CA GLN A 150 23.42 11.87 -9.09
C GLN A 150 22.80 13.16 -9.67
N GLU A 151 22.12 13.07 -10.81
CA GLU A 151 21.49 14.21 -11.48
C GLU A 151 20.04 14.45 -11.01
N ASN A 152 19.36 13.41 -10.51
CA ASN A 152 17.96 13.44 -10.09
C ASN A 152 17.87 13.44 -8.57
N THR A 153 17.70 14.63 -8.00
CA THR A 153 17.51 14.85 -6.56
C THR A 153 16.08 15.27 -6.29
N SER A 154 15.63 15.21 -5.04
CA SER A 154 14.29 15.71 -4.63
C SER A 154 14.01 17.16 -5.02
N LYS A 155 15.04 17.96 -5.30
CA LYS A 155 14.92 19.38 -5.70
C LYS A 155 15.07 19.60 -7.21
N ASN A 156 15.52 18.59 -7.94
CA ASN A 156 15.79 18.67 -9.36
C ASN A 156 15.66 17.28 -9.97
N HIS A 157 14.47 16.97 -10.46
CA HIS A 157 14.17 15.74 -11.17
C HIS A 157 13.08 16.01 -12.22
N GLN A 158 13.05 15.21 -13.28
CA GLN A 158 11.91 15.15 -14.20
C GLN A 158 10.73 14.43 -13.50
N PRO A 159 9.49 14.56 -13.98
CA PRO A 159 8.38 13.74 -13.46
C PRO A 159 8.70 12.24 -13.60
N ILE A 160 8.60 11.49 -12.49
CA ILE A 160 8.82 10.05 -12.44
C ILE A 160 7.47 9.35 -12.27
N VAL A 161 7.16 8.37 -13.11
CA VAL A 161 5.92 7.59 -13.05
C VAL A 161 6.26 6.10 -13.00
N GLN A 162 5.73 5.39 -11.99
CA GLN A 162 5.97 3.97 -11.77
C GLN A 162 4.65 3.23 -11.52
N VAL A 163 4.56 1.97 -11.97
CA VAL A 163 3.41 1.08 -11.71
C VAL A 163 3.89 -0.13 -10.90
N PRO A 164 3.90 -0.04 -9.56
CA PRO A 164 4.51 -1.06 -8.71
C PRO A 164 3.63 -2.29 -8.51
N PHE A 165 2.32 -2.17 -8.72
CA PHE A 165 1.38 -3.25 -8.47
C PHE A 165 0.15 -3.16 -9.38
N MET A 166 -0.30 -4.30 -9.87
CA MET A 166 -1.60 -4.45 -10.50
C MET A 166 -2.34 -5.64 -9.89
N LEU A 167 -3.59 -5.42 -9.48
CA LEU A 167 -4.48 -6.52 -9.13
C LEU A 167 -4.78 -7.32 -10.40
N SER A 168 -4.56 -8.64 -10.37
CA SER A 168 -5.04 -9.49 -11.45
C SER A 168 -6.56 -9.37 -11.55
N ARG A 169 -7.07 -9.28 -12.77
CA ARG A 169 -8.50 -9.48 -13.00
C ARG A 169 -8.78 -10.94 -12.67
N SER A 170 -9.67 -11.19 -11.71
CA SER A 170 -10.27 -12.51 -11.57
C SER A 170 -11.02 -12.79 -12.88
N GLU A 171 -10.59 -13.82 -13.61
CA GLU A 171 -11.34 -14.39 -14.74
C GLU A 171 -12.67 -14.99 -14.27
#